data_AF-A0A3D2Y2M1-F1
#
_entry.id   AF-A0A3D2Y2M1-F1
#
_cell.length_a   1.000
_cell.length_b   1.000
_cell.length_c   1.000
_cell.angle_alpha   90.00
_cell.angle_beta   90.00
_cell.angle_gamma   90.00
#
_symmetry.space_group_name_H-M   'P 1'
#
loop_
_entity.id
_entity.type
_entity.pdbx_description
1 polymer ?
#
loop_
_entity_poly.entity_id
_entity_poly.type
_entity_poly.pdbx_seq_one_letter_code
_entity_poly.pdbx_strand_id
1 'polypeptide(L)'
;QGYERYQRLTQQPDGTFKPASQRVVQRHRQNIGTIVEAGKLKVKRIRRGNQGKIIGEVEEYFAQQLTPGDTFLFAGEMLRFEAIRDMQLHARPDKGKEPKIPSYVGGQLPLSTYLADGVRALLNEPAQWQALPGQVREWLSLQQAFSQIPARDKVLIEQFPYRRAFYSLYYTFEGRKANQTLGMLLTRRMEKLGLKPLSFSVTDYGLSVCALKPLDETHIATLFQPDILGDELEDWMLNAPMLKRSFRQVAIVSGLTEQRYHSTRKTMKQVTFSTDLIYDTLREYEPDHILLKVAREDAERELLDLRRLADTLIRFVGKTQFIDLPKVSPMAIPIVLDVRSEQVKGAGEQALLDQAALYAEAESMLDEVRALLSGDG
;
A
#
# COMPACT_ATOMS: atom_id res chain seq x y z
N GLN A 1 -25.09 -34.58 13.01
CA GLN A 1 -26.15 -33.59 12.68
C GLN A 1 -25.63 -32.26 12.09
N GLY A 2 -24.31 -32.04 11.93
CA GLY A 2 -23.78 -30.78 11.35
C GLY A 2 -23.74 -30.67 9.81
N TYR A 3 -23.95 -31.79 9.08
CA TYR A 3 -23.80 -31.87 7.63
C TYR A 3 -25.00 -31.32 6.83
N GLU A 4 -26.22 -31.33 7.39
CA GLU A 4 -27.43 -30.83 6.69
C GLU A 4 -27.32 -29.35 6.29
N ARG A 5 -26.54 -28.54 7.03
CA ARG A 5 -26.32 -27.13 6.71
C ARG A 5 -25.50 -26.95 5.42
N TYR A 6 -24.65 -27.92 5.07
CA TYR A 6 -23.78 -27.85 3.89
C TYR A 6 -24.40 -28.53 2.66
N GLN A 7 -25.45 -29.34 2.85
CA GLN A 7 -26.23 -29.92 1.75
C GLN A 7 -27.15 -28.87 1.10
N ARG A 8 -26.60 -28.07 0.19
CA ARG A 8 -27.32 -26.97 -0.48
C ARG A 8 -28.10 -27.41 -1.70
N LEU A 9 -27.63 -28.46 -2.36
CA LEU A 9 -28.19 -29.00 -3.59
C LEU A 9 -28.50 -30.48 -3.42
N THR A 10 -29.50 -30.96 -4.15
CA THR A 10 -29.84 -32.37 -4.27
C THR A 10 -29.82 -32.73 -5.75
N GLN A 11 -29.10 -33.80 -6.10
CA GLN A 11 -29.07 -34.30 -7.46
C GLN A 11 -30.41 -34.94 -7.82
N GLN A 12 -30.87 -34.69 -9.03
CA GLN A 12 -32.09 -35.22 -9.60
C GLN A 12 -31.79 -36.48 -10.44
N PRO A 13 -32.79 -37.32 -10.74
CA PRO A 13 -32.60 -38.55 -11.53
C PRO A 13 -32.02 -38.32 -12.93
N ASP A 14 -32.20 -37.11 -13.49
CA ASP A 14 -31.68 -36.68 -14.79
C ASP A 14 -30.25 -36.12 -14.73
N GLY A 15 -29.60 -36.18 -13.56
CA GLY A 15 -28.24 -35.66 -13.33
C GLY A 15 -28.17 -34.16 -13.03
N THR A 16 -29.29 -33.42 -13.10
CA THR A 16 -29.33 -32.00 -12.75
C THR A 16 -29.39 -31.78 -11.23
N PHE A 17 -29.18 -30.54 -10.77
CA PHE A 17 -29.23 -30.20 -9.34
C PHE A 17 -30.35 -29.22 -9.03
N LYS A 18 -31.06 -29.43 -7.92
CA LYS A 18 -32.05 -28.48 -7.38
C LYS A 18 -31.70 -28.05 -5.95
N PRO A 19 -32.14 -26.87 -5.48
CA PRO A 19 -31.99 -26.48 -4.09
C PRO A 19 -32.58 -27.52 -3.14
N ALA A 20 -31.85 -27.86 -2.08
CA ALA A 20 -32.28 -28.89 -1.12
C ALA A 20 -33.56 -28.53 -0.35
N SER A 21 -33.88 -27.23 -0.20
CA SER A 21 -35.12 -26.76 0.42
C SER A 21 -35.45 -25.31 0.06
N GLN A 22 -36.71 -24.90 0.29
CA GLN A 22 -37.15 -23.51 0.14
C GLN A 22 -36.36 -22.54 1.06
N ARG A 23 -35.89 -23.04 2.21
CA ARG A 23 -35.04 -22.28 3.14
C ARG A 23 -33.68 -21.93 2.52
N VAL A 24 -33.10 -22.82 1.70
CA VAL A 24 -31.86 -22.54 0.96
C VAL A 24 -32.08 -21.43 -0.06
N VAL A 25 -33.21 -21.46 -0.78
CA VAL A 25 -33.57 -20.42 -1.77
C VAL A 25 -33.71 -19.05 -1.13
N GLN A 26 -34.48 -18.94 -0.03
CA GLN A 26 -34.66 -17.68 0.68
C GLN A 26 -33.35 -17.13 1.24
N ARG A 27 -32.53 -18.01 1.83
CA ARG A 27 -31.22 -17.68 2.39
C ARG A 27 -30.26 -17.16 1.31
N HIS A 28 -30.22 -17.81 0.15
CA HIS A 28 -29.42 -17.34 -0.97
C HIS A 28 -29.86 -15.95 -1.42
N ARG A 29 -31.17 -15.72 -1.60
CA ARG A 29 -31.73 -14.40 -1.98
C ARG A 29 -31.42 -13.29 -0.97
N GLN A 30 -31.29 -13.60 0.32
CA GLN A 30 -30.97 -12.62 1.36
C GLN A 30 -29.49 -12.23 1.40
N ASN A 31 -28.61 -13.05 0.83
CA ASN A 31 -27.15 -12.87 0.88
C ASN A 31 -26.53 -12.68 -0.50
N ILE A 32 -27.31 -12.79 -1.58
CA ILE A 32 -26.83 -12.57 -2.95
C ILE A 32 -26.42 -11.10 -3.12
N GLY A 33 -25.20 -10.89 -3.58
CA GLY A 33 -24.61 -9.57 -3.76
C GLY A 33 -23.09 -9.64 -3.82
N THR A 34 -22.47 -8.65 -4.46
CA THR A 34 -21.01 -8.57 -4.67
C THR A 34 -20.34 -7.49 -3.83
N ILE A 35 -21.11 -6.59 -3.23
CA ILE A 35 -20.59 -5.45 -2.46
C ILE A 35 -20.33 -5.89 -1.01
N VAL A 36 -19.09 -5.74 -0.56
CA VAL A 36 -18.66 -6.03 0.81
C VAL A 36 -18.22 -4.72 1.47
N GLU A 37 -18.73 -4.43 2.68
CA GLU A 37 -18.36 -3.23 3.43
C GLU A 37 -16.86 -3.22 3.81
N ALA A 38 -16.20 -2.06 3.67
CA ALA A 38 -14.82 -1.88 4.10
C ALA A 38 -14.73 -1.96 5.63
N GLY A 39 -13.89 -2.88 6.13
CA GLY A 39 -13.70 -3.11 7.56
C GLY A 39 -12.70 -2.14 8.20
N LYS A 40 -12.94 -1.80 9.48
CA LYS A 40 -11.96 -1.16 10.35
C LYS A 40 -11.40 -2.17 11.35
N LEU A 41 -10.13 -2.03 11.71
CA LEU A 41 -9.45 -2.85 12.70
C LEU A 41 -9.08 -2.02 13.92
N LYS A 42 -9.28 -2.57 15.12
CA LYS A 42 -8.89 -1.93 16.37
C LYS A 42 -7.40 -2.12 16.61
N VAL A 43 -6.64 -1.04 16.75
CA VAL A 43 -5.21 -1.12 17.09
C VAL A 43 -5.07 -1.43 18.57
N LYS A 44 -4.52 -2.61 18.90
CA LYS A 44 -4.26 -3.06 20.27
C LYS A 44 -2.77 -2.99 20.56
N ARG A 45 -2.40 -2.08 21.46
CA ARG A 45 -1.04 -1.96 22.00
C ARG A 45 -0.79 -3.00 23.08
N ILE A 46 0.10 -3.95 22.79
CA ILE A 46 0.52 -5.02 23.70
C ILE A 46 1.66 -4.52 24.60
N ARG A 47 1.59 -4.83 25.89
CA ARG A 47 2.65 -4.46 26.87
C ARG A 47 3.38 -5.68 27.45
N ARG A 48 2.65 -6.66 27.98
CA ARG A 48 3.20 -7.92 28.55
C ARG A 48 2.27 -9.10 28.21
N GLY A 49 2.82 -10.19 27.67
CA GLY A 49 2.03 -11.33 27.20
C GLY A 49 1.02 -10.95 26.11
N ASN A 50 -0.21 -11.48 26.17
CA ASN A 50 -1.32 -11.12 25.27
C ASN A 50 -2.21 -9.96 25.78
N GLN A 51 -1.84 -9.32 26.89
CA GLN A 51 -2.58 -8.18 27.46
C GLN A 51 -2.18 -6.86 26.80
N GLY A 52 -3.18 -6.06 26.44
CA GLY A 52 -2.98 -4.80 25.74
C GLY A 52 -4.22 -3.92 25.75
N LYS A 53 -4.03 -2.62 25.49
CA LYS A 53 -5.10 -1.61 25.43
C LYS A 53 -5.40 -1.27 23.97
N ILE A 54 -6.68 -1.15 23.62
CA ILE A 54 -7.09 -0.59 22.33
C ILE A 54 -6.80 0.90 22.35
N ILE A 55 -6.01 1.39 21.39
CA ILE A 55 -5.55 2.78 21.31
C ILE A 55 -6.18 3.55 20.15
N GLY A 56 -6.93 2.87 19.27
CA GLY A 56 -7.69 3.50 18.18
C GLY A 56 -8.09 2.49 17.12
N GLU A 57 -8.44 2.98 15.92
CA GLU A 57 -8.85 2.17 14.78
C GLU A 57 -8.08 2.58 13.52
N VAL A 58 -7.76 1.62 12.67
CA VAL A 58 -7.20 1.82 11.33
C VAL A 58 -8.07 1.14 10.30
N GLU A 59 -8.04 1.62 9.06
CA GLU A 59 -8.65 0.90 7.94
C GLU A 59 -7.99 -0.47 7.78
N GLU A 60 -8.79 -1.49 7.49
CA GLU A 60 -8.31 -2.86 7.32
C GLU A 60 -7.30 -2.97 6.16
N TYR A 61 -7.44 -2.11 5.14
CA TYR A 61 -6.50 -2.01 4.02
C TYR A 61 -5.06 -1.69 4.47
N PHE A 62 -4.88 -0.73 5.37
CA PHE A 62 -3.54 -0.37 5.85
C PHE A 62 -2.89 -1.51 6.63
N ALA A 63 -3.64 -2.11 7.56
CA ALA A 63 -3.12 -3.20 8.39
C ALA A 63 -2.67 -4.42 7.57
N GLN A 64 -3.26 -4.62 6.38
CA GLN A 64 -2.98 -5.74 5.49
C GLN A 64 -1.69 -5.62 4.71
N GLN A 65 -1.15 -4.42 4.60
CA GLN A 65 0.14 -4.19 4.00
C GLN A 65 1.28 -4.50 4.97
N LEU A 66 0.98 -4.71 6.25
CA LEU A 66 1.97 -4.96 7.29
C LEU A 66 2.34 -6.44 7.35
N THR A 67 3.64 -6.71 7.41
CA THR A 67 4.24 -8.01 7.68
C THR A 67 4.76 -8.02 9.13
N PRO A 68 4.64 -9.14 9.88
CA PRO A 68 5.17 -9.20 11.24
C PRO A 68 6.61 -8.70 11.33
N GLY A 69 6.86 -7.72 12.20
CA GLY A 69 8.16 -7.04 12.32
C GLY A 69 8.16 -5.60 11.78
N ASP A 70 7.22 -5.23 10.91
CA ASP A 70 7.08 -3.87 10.41
C ASP A 70 6.80 -2.86 11.53
N THR A 71 7.45 -1.70 11.52
CA THR A 71 7.13 -0.57 12.39
C THR A 71 6.13 0.36 11.73
N PHE A 72 5.20 0.95 12.50
CA PHE A 72 4.26 1.96 12.04
C PHE A 72 3.91 3.01 13.12
N LEU A 73 3.44 4.18 12.70
CA LEU A 73 3.14 5.31 13.59
C LEU A 73 1.65 5.32 13.83
N PHE A 74 1.24 5.33 15.08
CA PHE A 74 -0.17 5.39 15.41
C PHE A 74 -0.37 6.13 16.72
N ALA A 75 -1.24 7.16 16.70
CA ALA A 75 -1.50 8.02 17.85
C ALA A 75 -0.22 8.62 18.49
N GLY A 76 0.77 8.98 17.67
CA GLY A 76 2.05 9.56 18.11
C GLY A 76 3.04 8.56 18.73
N GLU A 77 2.70 7.26 18.79
CA GLU A 77 3.58 6.21 19.28
C GLU A 77 4.07 5.33 18.11
N MET A 78 5.34 4.91 18.17
CA MET A 78 5.87 3.92 17.24
C MET A 78 5.57 2.51 17.72
N LEU A 79 4.98 1.73 16.82
CA LEU A 79 4.50 0.39 17.11
C LEU A 79 5.07 -0.59 16.10
N ARG A 80 5.59 -1.73 16.57
CA ARG A 80 5.95 -2.87 15.74
C ARG A 80 4.76 -3.81 15.61
N PHE A 81 4.31 -4.05 14.40
CA PHE A 81 3.26 -4.98 14.05
C PHE A 81 3.68 -6.42 14.37
N GLU A 82 2.83 -7.15 15.09
CA GLU A 82 3.05 -8.57 15.41
C GLU A 82 2.12 -9.48 14.59
N ALA A 83 0.82 -9.17 14.56
CA ALA A 83 -0.18 -9.96 13.86
C ALA A 83 -1.52 -9.21 13.79
N ILE A 84 -2.43 -9.67 12.93
CA ILE A 84 -3.85 -9.38 13.06
C ILE A 84 -4.52 -10.57 13.75
N ARG A 85 -5.22 -10.34 14.85
CA ARG A 85 -6.01 -11.35 15.56
C ARG A 85 -7.33 -10.75 16.00
N ASP A 86 -8.44 -11.47 15.84
CA ASP A 86 -9.75 -11.06 16.37
C ASP A 86 -10.26 -9.67 15.92
N MET A 87 -10.00 -9.26 14.68
CA MET A 87 -10.27 -7.90 14.16
C MET A 87 -9.49 -6.80 14.92
N GLN A 88 -8.33 -7.17 15.46
CA GLN A 88 -7.41 -6.27 16.14
C GLN A 88 -6.04 -6.36 15.49
N LEU A 89 -5.47 -5.21 15.18
CA LEU A 89 -4.06 -5.08 14.82
C LEU A 89 -3.26 -5.12 16.12
N HIS A 90 -2.53 -6.21 16.35
CA HIS A 90 -1.68 -6.39 17.52
C HIS A 90 -0.30 -5.77 17.24
N ALA A 91 0.11 -4.82 18.08
CA ALA A 91 1.41 -4.19 17.95
C ALA A 91 2.03 -3.88 19.31
N ARG A 92 3.36 -3.87 19.39
CA ARG A 92 4.12 -3.51 20.59
C ARG A 92 4.82 -2.17 20.43
N PRO A 93 4.98 -1.39 21.52
CA PRO A 93 5.88 -0.24 21.49
C PRO A 93 7.27 -0.68 21.03
N ASP A 94 7.79 0.02 20.04
CA ASP A 94 9.16 -0.16 19.59
C ASP A 94 9.88 1.19 19.64
N LYS A 95 11.19 1.14 19.91
CA LYS A 95 12.08 2.31 19.83
C LYS A 95 12.76 2.40 18.47
N GLY A 96 12.23 1.69 17.47
CA GLY A 96 12.58 1.83 16.07
C GLY A 96 12.64 3.31 15.68
N LYS A 97 13.44 3.63 14.66
CA LYS A 97 13.68 5.04 14.33
C LYS A 97 12.69 5.59 13.34
N GLU A 98 11.99 4.76 12.57
CA GLU A 98 11.07 5.25 11.55
C GLU A 98 9.91 4.27 11.27
N PRO A 99 8.67 4.78 11.27
CA PRO A 99 7.46 3.99 11.09
C PRO A 99 6.85 4.08 9.67
N LYS A 100 6.23 3.00 9.18
CA LYS A 100 5.19 3.07 8.15
C LYS A 100 4.02 3.93 8.65
N ILE A 101 3.50 4.82 7.83
CA ILE A 101 2.40 5.70 8.25
C ILE A 101 1.10 5.19 7.63
N PRO A 102 0.01 5.04 8.41
CA PRO A 102 -1.29 4.68 7.87
C PRO A 102 -1.76 5.68 6.83
N SER A 103 -2.01 5.19 5.60
CA SER A 103 -2.67 5.95 4.55
C SER A 103 -4.16 5.62 4.49
N TYR A 104 -4.99 6.66 4.41
CA TYR A 104 -6.42 6.65 4.24
C TYR A 104 -6.73 6.79 2.75
N VAL A 105 -7.18 5.70 2.13
CA VAL A 105 -7.47 5.64 0.67
C VAL A 105 -8.78 6.37 0.34
N GLY A 106 -8.90 7.64 0.70
CA GLY A 106 -10.06 8.46 0.43
C GLY A 106 -10.19 8.77 -1.07
N GLY A 107 -10.82 7.88 -1.84
CA GLY A 107 -11.59 8.18 -3.04
C GLY A 107 -10.89 8.79 -4.26
N GLN A 108 -9.56 8.90 -4.27
CA GLN A 108 -8.84 9.42 -5.44
C GLN A 108 -8.79 8.37 -6.56
N LEU A 109 -9.28 8.76 -7.75
CA LEU A 109 -9.10 7.96 -8.95
C LEU A 109 -7.59 7.88 -9.25
N PRO A 110 -7.03 6.68 -9.45
CA PRO A 110 -5.60 6.55 -9.73
C PRO A 110 -5.27 7.23 -11.05
N LEU A 111 -4.06 7.81 -11.13
CA LEU A 111 -3.52 8.35 -12.37
C LEU A 111 -3.56 7.30 -13.50
N SER A 112 -4.37 7.57 -14.51
CA SER A 112 -4.45 6.70 -15.69
C SER A 112 -3.13 6.73 -16.46
N THR A 113 -2.81 5.65 -17.18
CA THR A 113 -1.59 5.57 -17.99
C THR A 113 -1.50 6.72 -19.01
N TYR A 114 -2.62 7.07 -19.65
CA TYR A 114 -2.67 8.20 -20.59
C TYR A 114 -2.37 9.55 -19.92
N LEU A 115 -2.89 9.77 -18.71
CA LEU A 115 -2.62 11.02 -17.99
C LEU A 115 -1.15 11.06 -17.50
N ALA A 116 -0.62 9.93 -17.05
CA ALA A 116 0.79 9.80 -16.69
C ALA A 116 1.72 10.10 -17.88
N ASP A 117 1.43 9.55 -19.05
CA ASP A 117 2.19 9.81 -20.27
C ASP A 117 2.07 11.29 -20.70
N GLY A 118 0.89 11.90 -20.58
CA GLY A 118 0.67 13.32 -20.84
C GLY A 118 1.44 14.24 -19.88
N VAL A 119 1.47 13.91 -18.58
CA VAL A 119 2.25 14.67 -17.58
C VAL A 119 3.74 14.53 -17.87
N ARG A 120 4.24 13.31 -18.09
CA ARG A 120 5.64 13.10 -18.50
C ARG A 120 5.96 13.85 -19.79
N ALA A 121 4.99 13.96 -20.70
CA ALA A 121 5.17 14.71 -21.93
C ALA A 121 5.38 16.20 -21.70
N LEU A 122 4.49 16.80 -20.92
CA LEU A 122 4.58 18.20 -20.51
C LEU A 122 5.89 18.50 -19.76
N LEU A 123 6.28 17.63 -18.83
CA LEU A 123 7.53 17.77 -18.08
C LEU A 123 8.75 17.78 -19.00
N ASN A 124 8.74 16.99 -20.07
CA ASN A 124 9.89 16.88 -20.99
C ASN A 124 9.84 17.88 -22.17
N GLU A 125 8.93 18.85 -22.17
CA GLU A 125 8.81 19.87 -23.21
C GLU A 125 8.93 21.29 -22.63
N PRO A 126 10.16 21.78 -22.35
CA PRO A 126 10.39 23.07 -21.69
C PRO A 126 9.75 24.28 -22.39
N ALA A 127 9.58 24.23 -23.71
CA ALA A 127 8.88 25.25 -24.47
C ALA A 127 7.41 25.43 -24.02
N GLN A 128 6.76 24.36 -23.57
CA GLN A 128 5.39 24.39 -23.08
C GLN A 128 5.28 24.96 -21.65
N TRP A 129 6.38 25.01 -20.89
CA TRP A 129 6.35 25.49 -19.50
C TRP A 129 5.95 26.97 -19.39
N GLN A 130 6.07 27.74 -20.48
CA GLN A 130 5.62 29.14 -20.52
C GLN A 130 4.11 29.30 -20.36
N ALA A 131 3.33 28.26 -20.69
CA ALA A 131 1.89 28.25 -20.49
C ALA A 131 1.48 27.83 -19.07
N LEU A 132 2.43 27.37 -18.24
CA LEU A 132 2.18 26.96 -16.86
C LEU A 132 2.18 28.16 -15.91
N PRO A 133 1.49 28.06 -14.76
CA PRO A 133 1.59 29.07 -13.71
C PRO A 133 3.05 29.35 -13.34
N GLY A 134 3.38 30.63 -13.08
CA GLY A 134 4.77 31.06 -12.85
C GLY A 134 5.49 30.25 -11.77
N GLN A 135 4.80 29.91 -10.68
CA GLN A 135 5.32 29.06 -9.59
C GLN A 135 5.70 27.65 -10.07
N VAL A 136 4.89 27.03 -10.93
CA VAL A 136 5.17 25.70 -11.48
C VAL A 136 6.37 25.74 -12.41
N ARG A 137 6.45 26.76 -13.27
CA ARG A 137 7.59 26.96 -14.16
C ARG A 137 8.89 27.19 -13.39
N GLU A 138 8.84 27.97 -12.31
CA GLU A 138 9.99 28.18 -11.43
C GLU A 138 10.41 26.88 -10.75
N TRP A 139 9.45 26.14 -10.19
CA TRP A 139 9.70 24.84 -9.56
C TRP A 139 10.35 23.82 -10.51
N LEU A 140 9.88 23.73 -11.76
CA LEU A 140 10.49 22.87 -12.79
C LEU A 140 11.88 23.34 -13.19
N SER A 141 12.08 24.66 -13.31
CA SER A 141 13.41 25.24 -13.57
C SER A 141 14.40 24.92 -12.45
N LEU A 142 13.98 25.03 -11.19
CA LEU A 142 14.80 24.67 -10.03
C LEU A 142 15.15 23.19 -10.02
N GLN A 143 14.19 22.31 -10.31
CA GLN A 143 14.45 20.87 -10.43
C GLN A 143 15.47 20.59 -11.53
N GLN A 144 15.32 21.20 -12.70
CA GLN A 144 16.23 21.01 -13.83
C GLN A 144 17.65 21.51 -13.53
N ALA A 145 17.79 22.57 -12.74
CA ALA A 145 19.08 23.10 -12.33
C ALA A 145 19.75 22.26 -11.23
N PHE A 146 18.97 21.73 -10.28
CA PHE A 146 19.49 21.01 -9.12
C PHE A 146 19.70 19.51 -9.37
N SER A 147 18.85 18.90 -10.19
CA SER A 147 18.87 17.48 -10.52
C SER A 147 18.42 17.28 -11.98
N GLN A 148 17.47 16.38 -12.25
CA GLN A 148 16.93 16.12 -13.57
C GLN A 148 15.41 16.06 -13.56
N ILE A 149 14.82 16.34 -14.72
CA ILE A 149 13.41 16.10 -14.97
C ILE A 149 13.22 14.62 -15.31
N PRO A 150 12.27 13.90 -14.67
CA PRO A 150 11.99 12.51 -15.02
C PRO A 150 11.66 12.35 -16.51
N ALA A 151 12.44 11.54 -17.21
CA ALA A 151 12.24 11.29 -18.63
C ALA A 151 11.13 10.25 -18.90
N ARG A 152 10.74 10.11 -20.17
CA ARG A 152 9.67 9.17 -20.57
C ARG A 152 10.13 7.71 -20.67
N ASP A 153 11.43 7.48 -20.80
CA ASP A 153 12.05 6.20 -21.19
C ASP A 153 12.94 5.58 -20.09
N LYS A 154 13.15 6.30 -18.99
CA LYS A 154 13.94 5.86 -17.82
C LYS A 154 13.24 6.23 -16.51
N VAL A 155 13.52 5.46 -15.46
CA VAL A 155 13.14 5.82 -14.09
C VAL A 155 14.23 6.70 -13.51
N LEU A 156 13.88 7.93 -13.15
CA LEU A 156 14.75 8.77 -12.33
C LEU A 156 14.68 8.28 -10.88
N ILE A 157 15.85 8.07 -10.30
CA ILE A 157 16.04 7.67 -8.92
C ILE A 157 16.94 8.70 -8.27
N GLU A 158 16.42 9.39 -7.26
CA GLU A 158 17.18 10.38 -6.50
C GLU A 158 17.40 9.87 -5.09
N GLN A 159 18.58 10.10 -4.54
CA GLN A 159 18.85 9.85 -3.13
C GLN A 159 19.36 11.13 -2.46
N PHE A 160 19.01 11.35 -1.20
CA PHE A 160 19.60 12.41 -0.40
C PHE A 160 19.50 12.11 1.10
N PRO A 161 20.41 12.67 1.91
CA PRO A 161 20.29 12.61 3.36
C PRO A 161 19.17 13.56 3.85
N TYR A 162 18.30 13.06 4.71
CA TYR A 162 17.27 13.86 5.37
C TYR A 162 16.96 13.30 6.75
N ARG A 163 16.91 14.17 7.77
CA ARG A 163 16.61 13.82 9.18
C ARG A 163 17.41 12.63 9.75
N ARG A 164 18.71 12.54 9.42
CA ARG A 164 19.65 11.48 9.85
C ARG A 164 19.41 10.10 9.23
N ALA A 165 18.67 10.03 8.14
CA ALA A 165 18.48 8.85 7.32
C ALA A 165 18.70 9.21 5.84
N PHE A 166 18.62 8.22 4.96
CA PHE A 166 18.72 8.38 3.51
C PHE A 166 17.36 8.14 2.88
N TYR A 167 16.88 9.12 2.11
CA TYR A 167 15.65 9.01 1.35
C TYR A 167 16.02 8.71 -0.09
N SER A 168 15.38 7.69 -0.66
CA SER A 168 15.46 7.34 -2.07
C SER A 168 14.08 7.53 -2.71
N LEU A 169 14.01 8.29 -3.79
CA LEU A 169 12.79 8.56 -4.53
C LEU A 169 12.85 7.92 -5.90
N TYR A 170 11.72 7.34 -6.32
CA TYR A 170 11.59 6.64 -7.59
C TYR A 170 10.43 7.26 -8.38
N TYR A 171 10.76 7.96 -9.46
CA TYR A 171 9.79 8.68 -10.30
C TYR A 171 9.25 7.79 -11.42
N THR A 172 8.26 6.97 -11.07
CA THR A 172 7.71 5.92 -11.94
C THR A 172 6.50 6.37 -12.78
N PHE A 173 5.72 7.35 -12.32
CA PHE A 173 4.43 7.75 -12.91
C PHE A 173 3.45 6.59 -13.19
N GLU A 174 3.53 5.51 -12.43
CA GLU A 174 2.66 4.34 -12.61
C GLU A 174 1.41 4.34 -11.74
N GLY A 175 1.11 5.47 -11.09
CA GLY A 175 -0.05 5.59 -10.22
C GLY A 175 0.15 4.90 -8.87
N ARG A 176 -0.72 5.27 -7.93
CA ARG A 176 -0.59 4.87 -6.53
C ARG A 176 -0.54 3.35 -6.29
N LYS A 177 -1.35 2.53 -6.99
CA LYS A 177 -1.40 1.08 -6.78
C LYS A 177 -0.11 0.36 -7.19
N ALA A 178 0.45 0.71 -8.35
CA ALA A 178 1.71 0.13 -8.82
C ALA A 178 2.86 0.57 -7.90
N ASN A 179 2.91 1.85 -7.53
CA ASN A 179 3.90 2.40 -6.61
C ASN A 179 3.82 1.80 -5.21
N GLN A 180 2.60 1.54 -4.72
CA GLN A 180 2.38 0.83 -3.48
C GLN A 180 3.02 -0.54 -3.53
N THR A 181 2.70 -1.32 -4.57
CA THR A 181 3.23 -2.67 -4.73
C THR A 181 4.75 -2.66 -4.85
N LEU A 182 5.30 -1.74 -5.65
CA LEU A 182 6.74 -1.58 -5.82
C LEU A 182 7.43 -1.19 -4.51
N GLY A 183 6.91 -0.22 -3.75
CA GLY A 183 7.51 0.18 -2.47
C GLY A 183 7.56 -0.94 -1.43
N MET A 184 6.53 -1.79 -1.40
CA MET A 184 6.50 -2.97 -0.55
C MET A 184 7.58 -4.00 -0.92
N LEU A 185 7.73 -4.25 -2.21
CA LEU A 185 8.74 -5.18 -2.73
C LEU A 185 10.15 -4.62 -2.54
N LEU A 186 10.38 -3.35 -2.88
CA LEU A 186 11.66 -2.67 -2.72
C LEU A 186 12.14 -2.70 -1.27
N THR A 187 11.26 -2.38 -0.31
CA THR A 187 11.63 -2.44 1.12
C THR A 187 12.02 -3.85 1.55
N ARG A 188 11.34 -4.89 1.08
CA ARG A 188 11.73 -6.27 1.40
C ARG A 188 13.10 -6.64 0.81
N ARG A 189 13.35 -6.26 -0.44
CA ARG A 189 14.64 -6.47 -1.10
C ARG A 189 15.76 -5.69 -0.41
N MET A 190 15.51 -4.44 -0.04
CA MET A 190 16.45 -3.61 0.71
C MET A 190 16.80 -4.22 2.07
N GLU A 191 15.85 -4.86 2.75
CA GLU A 191 16.11 -5.59 4.00
C GLU A 191 17.06 -6.78 3.77
N LYS A 192 16.83 -7.57 2.71
CA LYS A 192 17.73 -8.68 2.31
C LYS A 192 19.14 -8.18 1.97
N LEU A 193 19.25 -7.00 1.37
CA LEU A 193 20.51 -6.32 1.07
C LEU A 193 21.16 -5.63 2.29
N GLY A 194 20.50 -5.67 3.46
CA GLY A 194 21.03 -5.08 4.69
C GLY A 194 21.07 -3.55 4.69
N LEU A 195 20.26 -2.90 3.85
CA LEU A 195 20.13 -1.44 3.73
C LEU A 195 19.29 -0.83 4.86
N LYS A 196 18.59 -1.67 5.63
CA LYS A 196 17.75 -1.27 6.78
C LYS A 196 16.71 -0.21 6.38
N PRO A 197 15.84 -0.51 5.42
CA PRO A 197 14.67 0.31 5.12
C PRO A 197 13.81 0.46 6.35
N LEU A 198 13.17 1.61 6.46
CA LEU A 198 12.42 1.99 7.64
C LEU A 198 10.95 2.25 7.31
N SER A 199 10.71 2.96 6.22
CA SER A 199 9.37 3.32 5.77
C SER A 199 9.39 3.59 4.27
N PHE A 200 8.20 3.60 3.66
CA PHE A 200 8.02 4.10 2.32
C PHE A 200 6.72 4.89 2.23
N SER A 201 6.66 5.85 1.31
CA SER A 201 5.47 6.63 0.98
C SER A 201 5.21 6.55 -0.52
N VAL A 202 3.96 6.74 -0.92
CA VAL A 202 3.56 6.65 -2.33
C VAL A 202 2.68 7.81 -2.73
N THR A 203 2.90 8.27 -3.95
CA THR A 203 2.05 9.20 -4.68
C THR A 203 1.71 8.59 -6.04
N ASP A 204 0.94 9.32 -6.84
CA ASP A 204 0.64 8.88 -8.21
C ASP A 204 1.84 8.95 -9.16
N TYR A 205 2.79 9.85 -8.92
CA TYR A 205 3.95 10.04 -9.80
C TYR A 205 5.22 9.35 -9.33
N GLY A 206 5.27 8.85 -8.09
CA GLY A 206 6.40 8.09 -7.60
C GLY A 206 6.22 7.56 -6.19
N LEU A 207 7.29 7.01 -5.64
CA LEU A 207 7.37 6.55 -4.26
C LEU A 207 8.68 7.02 -3.62
N SER A 208 8.68 7.13 -2.29
CA SER A 208 9.92 7.33 -1.51
C SER A 208 10.14 6.14 -0.59
N VAL A 209 11.40 5.74 -0.41
CA VAL A 209 11.81 4.78 0.62
C VAL A 209 12.87 5.45 1.48
N CYS A 210 12.65 5.44 2.80
CA CYS A 210 13.65 5.87 3.76
C CYS A 210 14.41 4.67 4.34
N ALA A 211 15.73 4.79 4.47
CA ALA A 211 16.62 3.76 4.98
C ALA A 211 17.77 4.34 5.81
N LEU A 212 18.35 3.53 6.69
CA LEU A 212 19.50 3.95 7.51
C LEU A 212 20.83 3.93 6.75
N LYS A 213 20.90 3.22 5.61
CA LYS A 213 22.09 3.15 4.76
C LYS A 213 21.77 3.71 3.37
N PRO A 214 22.75 4.39 2.74
CA PRO A 214 22.58 4.85 1.37
C PRO A 214 22.59 3.68 0.39
N LEU A 215 21.94 3.90 -0.74
CA LEU A 215 22.04 3.13 -1.97
C LEU A 215 23.30 3.54 -2.73
N ASP A 216 23.81 2.59 -3.52
CA ASP A 216 24.79 2.82 -4.58
C ASP A 216 24.26 2.23 -5.90
N GLU A 217 25.00 2.41 -6.99
CA GLU A 217 24.61 1.92 -8.32
C GLU A 217 24.37 0.40 -8.37
N THR A 218 25.11 -0.39 -7.59
CA THR A 218 24.97 -1.85 -7.56
C THR A 218 23.65 -2.26 -6.90
N HIS A 219 23.23 -1.54 -5.87
CA HIS A 219 21.92 -1.73 -5.26
C HIS A 219 20.81 -1.38 -6.25
N ILE A 220 20.92 -0.28 -6.98
CA ILE A 220 19.91 0.13 -7.97
C ILE A 220 19.72 -0.93 -9.06
N ALA A 221 20.82 -1.45 -9.60
CA ALA A 221 20.79 -2.51 -10.61
C ALA A 221 20.09 -3.78 -10.13
N THR A 222 20.10 -4.03 -8.81
CA THR A 222 19.46 -5.19 -8.19
C THR A 222 17.99 -4.91 -7.80
N LEU A 223 17.70 -3.70 -7.31
CA LEU A 223 16.37 -3.32 -6.82
C LEU A 223 15.30 -3.31 -7.92
N PHE A 224 15.67 -2.97 -9.15
CA PHE A 224 14.76 -2.89 -10.30
C PHE A 224 14.71 -4.17 -11.16
N GLN A 225 15.35 -5.26 -10.73
CA GLN A 225 15.26 -6.52 -11.46
C GLN A 225 13.82 -7.07 -11.43
N PRO A 226 13.26 -7.51 -12.58
CA PRO A 226 11.89 -8.04 -12.65
C PRO A 226 11.65 -9.30 -11.80
N ASP A 227 12.70 -9.99 -11.38
CA ASP A 227 12.63 -11.17 -10.50
C ASP A 227 11.98 -10.87 -9.14
N ILE A 228 11.85 -9.59 -8.77
CA ILE A 228 11.13 -9.12 -7.59
C ILE A 228 9.64 -9.52 -7.58
N LEU A 229 9.08 -9.81 -8.76
CA LEU A 229 7.71 -10.29 -8.91
C LEU A 229 7.57 -11.81 -8.77
N GLY A 230 8.67 -12.55 -8.68
CA GLY A 230 8.66 -13.99 -8.41
C GLY A 230 8.55 -14.27 -6.91
N ASP A 231 9.57 -14.93 -6.37
CA ASP A 231 9.59 -15.44 -4.99
C ASP A 231 9.33 -14.35 -3.95
N GLU A 232 9.79 -13.12 -4.15
CA GLU A 232 9.61 -12.03 -3.18
C GLU A 232 8.16 -11.58 -3.04
N LEU A 233 7.44 -11.49 -4.16
CA LEU A 233 6.01 -11.20 -4.18
C LEU A 233 5.23 -12.35 -3.56
N GLU A 234 5.54 -13.58 -3.95
CA GLU A 234 4.83 -14.77 -3.44
C GLU A 234 5.03 -14.95 -1.93
N ASP A 235 6.27 -14.85 -1.46
CA ASP A 235 6.60 -14.85 -0.04
C ASP A 235 5.83 -13.76 0.72
N TRP A 236 5.76 -12.56 0.17
CA TRP A 236 5.04 -11.47 0.83
C TRP A 236 3.54 -11.74 0.84
N MET A 237 2.94 -12.18 -0.27
CA MET A 237 1.51 -12.52 -0.33
C MET A 237 1.13 -13.60 0.68
N LEU A 238 1.99 -14.62 0.87
CA LEU A 238 1.78 -15.70 1.84
C LEU A 238 1.79 -15.21 3.30
N ASN A 239 2.58 -14.18 3.59
CA ASN A 239 2.75 -13.64 4.94
C ASN A 239 1.83 -12.43 5.21
N ALA A 240 1.33 -11.78 4.17
CA ALA A 240 0.45 -10.63 4.27
C ALA A 240 -0.99 -11.07 4.63
N PRO A 241 -1.69 -10.37 5.54
CA PRO A 241 -3.08 -10.68 5.89
C PRO A 241 -4.10 -10.53 4.76
N MET A 242 -3.67 -10.10 3.56
CA MET A 242 -4.56 -9.75 2.45
C MET A 242 -5.23 -10.94 1.78
N LEU A 243 -4.56 -12.09 1.64
CA LEU A 243 -5.17 -13.28 1.06
C LEU A 243 -6.37 -13.75 1.88
N LYS A 244 -6.29 -13.67 3.21
CA LYS A 244 -7.42 -14.00 4.10
C LYS A 244 -8.59 -13.04 3.94
N ARG A 245 -8.37 -11.75 3.66
CA ARG A 245 -9.46 -10.81 3.34
C ARG A 245 -10.07 -11.08 1.99
N SER A 246 -9.25 -11.23 0.95
CA SER A 246 -9.76 -11.55 -0.38
C SER A 246 -10.59 -12.83 -0.32
N PHE A 247 -10.09 -13.86 0.40
CA PHE A 247 -10.84 -15.07 0.67
C PHE A 247 -12.14 -14.82 1.45
N ARG A 248 -12.18 -13.88 2.39
CA ARG A 248 -13.42 -13.48 3.08
C ARG A 248 -14.45 -12.91 2.10
N GLN A 249 -14.04 -12.05 1.17
CA GLN A 249 -14.93 -11.53 0.11
C GLN A 249 -15.45 -12.69 -0.76
N VAL A 250 -14.55 -13.56 -1.24
CA VAL A 250 -14.90 -14.75 -2.03
C VAL A 250 -15.84 -15.67 -1.25
N ALA A 251 -15.63 -15.89 0.05
CA ALA A 251 -16.47 -16.73 0.90
C ALA A 251 -17.86 -16.12 1.14
N ILE A 252 -17.98 -14.79 1.15
CA ILE A 252 -19.27 -14.09 1.23
C ILE A 252 -20.01 -14.23 -0.11
N VAL A 253 -19.35 -13.94 -1.23
CA VAL A 253 -19.94 -13.93 -2.57
C VAL A 253 -20.34 -15.34 -3.02
N SER A 254 -19.48 -16.34 -2.79
CA SER A 254 -19.80 -17.77 -3.00
C SER A 254 -20.86 -18.30 -2.02
N GLY A 255 -21.23 -17.49 -1.01
CA GLY A 255 -22.18 -17.84 0.02
C GLY A 255 -21.69 -18.90 0.98
N LEU A 256 -20.40 -19.26 1.01
CA LEU A 256 -19.81 -20.12 2.06
C LEU A 256 -20.10 -19.56 3.46
N THR A 257 -19.99 -18.23 3.61
CA THR A 257 -20.31 -17.52 4.85
C THR A 257 -21.47 -16.56 4.63
N GLU A 258 -22.54 -16.78 5.39
CA GLU A 258 -23.75 -15.96 5.35
C GLU A 258 -23.60 -14.75 6.29
N GLN A 259 -23.95 -13.55 5.81
CA GLN A 259 -23.97 -12.32 6.62
C GLN A 259 -25.29 -12.17 7.39
N ARG A 260 -26.41 -12.60 6.80
CA ARG A 260 -27.76 -12.52 7.37
C ARG A 260 -28.29 -13.91 7.68
N TYR A 261 -28.66 -14.15 8.93
CA TYR A 261 -29.29 -15.40 9.37
C TYR A 261 -30.49 -15.11 10.29
N HIS A 262 -31.70 -15.47 9.85
CA HIS A 262 -32.91 -15.47 10.70
C HIS A 262 -33.06 -14.19 11.53
N SER A 263 -33.23 -13.04 10.85
CA SER A 263 -33.32 -11.67 11.41
C SER A 263 -32.11 -11.13 12.18
N THR A 264 -31.08 -11.92 12.43
CA THR A 264 -29.81 -11.47 13.02
C THR A 264 -28.72 -11.28 11.97
N ARG A 265 -28.01 -10.15 12.03
CA ARG A 265 -26.82 -9.88 11.21
C ARG A 265 -25.60 -10.38 12.00
N LYS A 266 -24.79 -11.26 11.40
CA LYS A 266 -23.52 -11.63 12.03
C LYS A 266 -22.63 -10.40 12.10
N THR A 267 -21.91 -10.26 13.21
CA THR A 267 -20.87 -9.22 13.32
C THR A 267 -19.72 -9.55 12.37
N MET A 268 -19.03 -8.53 11.86
CA MET A 268 -17.84 -8.73 11.01
C MET A 268 -16.82 -9.65 11.67
N LYS A 269 -16.64 -9.56 12.99
CA LYS A 269 -15.76 -10.46 13.75
C LYS A 269 -16.15 -11.93 13.63
N GLN A 270 -17.44 -12.25 13.69
CA GLN A 270 -17.93 -13.64 13.56
C GLN A 270 -17.79 -14.16 12.12
N VAL A 271 -17.95 -13.29 11.13
CA VAL A 271 -17.72 -13.63 9.72
C VAL A 271 -16.25 -13.94 9.49
N THR A 272 -15.34 -13.04 9.93
CA THR A 272 -13.88 -13.20 9.80
C THR A 272 -13.37 -14.49 10.43
N PHE A 273 -13.76 -14.77 11.68
CA PHE A 273 -13.31 -15.99 12.37
C PHE A 273 -13.70 -17.26 11.60
N SER A 274 -14.91 -17.29 11.04
CA SER A 274 -15.39 -18.43 10.25
C SER A 274 -14.64 -18.55 8.92
N THR A 275 -14.33 -17.45 8.25
CA THR A 275 -13.66 -17.48 6.94
C THR A 275 -12.17 -17.81 7.08
N ASP A 276 -11.50 -17.31 8.12
CA ASP A 276 -10.08 -17.57 8.35
C ASP A 276 -9.83 -19.05 8.62
N LEU A 277 -10.71 -19.70 9.41
CA LEU A 277 -10.63 -21.14 9.66
C LEU A 277 -10.83 -21.96 8.37
N ILE A 278 -11.80 -21.59 7.54
CA ILE A 278 -12.04 -22.26 6.25
C ILE A 278 -10.83 -22.07 5.33
N TYR A 279 -10.27 -20.86 5.26
CA TYR A 279 -9.07 -20.58 4.48
C TYR A 279 -7.89 -21.45 4.93
N ASP A 280 -7.60 -21.47 6.24
CA ASP A 280 -6.48 -22.23 6.80
C ASP A 280 -6.68 -23.74 6.56
N THR A 281 -7.91 -24.24 6.68
CA THR A 281 -8.25 -25.65 6.38
C THR A 281 -8.07 -25.98 4.91
N LEU A 282 -8.61 -25.17 3.99
CA LEU A 282 -8.44 -25.39 2.55
C LEU A 282 -6.97 -25.35 2.16
N ARG A 283 -6.19 -24.42 2.72
CA ARG A 283 -4.76 -24.33 2.42
C ARG A 283 -3.98 -25.56 2.88
N GLU A 284 -4.36 -26.17 4.01
CA GLU A 284 -3.70 -27.36 4.55
C GLU A 284 -4.10 -28.64 3.80
N TYR A 285 -5.39 -28.81 3.48
CA TYR A 285 -5.93 -30.09 2.98
C TYR A 285 -6.23 -30.09 1.47
N GLU A 286 -6.53 -28.95 0.86
CA GLU A 286 -6.89 -28.81 -0.57
C GLU A 286 -6.27 -27.53 -1.19
N PRO A 287 -4.93 -27.44 -1.30
CA PRO A 287 -4.25 -26.22 -1.75
C PRO A 287 -4.65 -25.77 -3.16
N ASP A 288 -5.13 -26.70 -4.00
CA ASP A 288 -5.58 -26.45 -5.37
C ASP A 288 -7.05 -26.00 -5.49
N HIS A 289 -7.73 -25.78 -4.36
CA HIS A 289 -9.15 -25.46 -4.32
C HIS A 289 -9.48 -24.16 -5.07
N ILE A 290 -10.55 -24.16 -5.88
CA ILE A 290 -10.94 -23.04 -6.75
C ILE A 290 -11.11 -21.71 -5.99
N LEU A 291 -11.62 -21.74 -4.76
CA LEU A 291 -11.82 -20.52 -3.96
C LEU A 291 -10.51 -19.90 -3.48
N LEU A 292 -9.45 -20.71 -3.31
CA LEU A 292 -8.11 -20.18 -3.01
C LEU A 292 -7.51 -19.52 -4.26
N LYS A 293 -7.72 -20.11 -5.44
CA LYS A 293 -7.30 -19.55 -6.74
C LYS A 293 -7.99 -18.22 -7.02
N VAL A 294 -9.31 -18.15 -6.87
CA VAL A 294 -10.08 -16.90 -7.05
C VAL A 294 -9.67 -15.85 -6.02
N ALA A 295 -9.48 -16.23 -4.75
CA ALA A 295 -9.02 -15.28 -3.73
C ALA A 295 -7.63 -14.70 -4.03
N ARG A 296 -6.74 -15.51 -4.61
CA ARG A 296 -5.44 -15.04 -5.08
C ARG A 296 -5.60 -14.05 -6.23
N GLU A 297 -6.35 -14.41 -7.27
CA GLU A 297 -6.61 -13.53 -8.43
C GLU A 297 -7.27 -12.20 -8.04
N ASP A 298 -8.25 -12.23 -7.13
CA ASP A 298 -8.91 -11.02 -6.63
C ASP A 298 -7.95 -10.15 -5.79
N ALA A 299 -7.08 -10.75 -4.98
CA ALA A 299 -6.08 -10.00 -4.21
C ALA A 299 -5.07 -9.34 -5.17
N GLU A 300 -4.59 -10.08 -6.16
CA GLU A 300 -3.66 -9.61 -7.18
C GLU A 300 -4.23 -8.48 -8.05
N ARG A 301 -5.55 -8.44 -8.25
CA ARG A 301 -6.24 -7.43 -9.09
C ARG A 301 -6.74 -6.22 -8.31
N GLU A 302 -7.36 -6.44 -7.14
CA GLU A 302 -7.98 -5.35 -6.38
C GLU A 302 -6.96 -4.55 -5.58
N LEU A 303 -6.01 -5.26 -4.95
CA LEU A 303 -5.05 -4.68 -4.00
C LEU A 303 -3.72 -4.33 -4.66
N LEU A 304 -3.36 -5.02 -5.73
CA LEU A 304 -2.12 -4.84 -6.47
C LEU A 304 -2.44 -4.50 -7.93
N ASP A 305 -1.56 -3.76 -8.59
CA ASP A 305 -1.62 -3.60 -10.05
C ASP A 305 -0.41 -4.33 -10.64
N LEU A 306 -0.39 -5.66 -10.43
CA LEU A 306 0.77 -6.49 -10.76
C LEU A 306 1.10 -6.48 -12.24
N ARG A 307 0.08 -6.46 -13.10
CA ARG A 307 0.27 -6.39 -14.54
C ARG A 307 0.98 -5.09 -14.93
N ARG A 308 0.48 -3.95 -14.45
CA ARG A 308 1.12 -2.66 -14.70
C ARG A 308 2.53 -2.59 -14.12
N LEU A 309 2.72 -3.11 -12.91
CA LEU A 309 4.04 -3.17 -12.28
C LEU A 309 5.01 -4.05 -13.08
N ALA A 310 4.58 -5.21 -13.57
CA ALA A 310 5.38 -6.08 -14.42
C ALA A 310 5.78 -5.38 -15.70
N ASP A 311 4.83 -4.75 -16.40
CA ASP A 311 5.08 -3.98 -17.60
C ASP A 311 6.07 -2.83 -17.32
N THR A 312 5.96 -2.18 -16.16
CA THR A 312 6.86 -1.11 -15.72
C THR A 312 8.27 -1.62 -15.49
N LEU A 313 8.42 -2.70 -14.71
CA LEU A 313 9.73 -3.28 -14.42
C LEU A 313 10.40 -3.70 -15.73
N ILE A 314 9.68 -4.40 -16.62
CA ILE A 314 10.16 -4.80 -17.95
C ILE A 314 10.56 -3.58 -18.79
N ARG A 315 9.73 -2.53 -18.83
CA ARG A 315 9.97 -1.31 -19.62
C ARG A 315 11.27 -0.61 -19.21
N PHE A 316 11.55 -0.60 -17.91
CA PHE A 316 12.64 0.17 -17.31
C PHE A 316 13.83 -0.68 -16.83
N VAL A 317 13.86 -1.99 -17.10
CA VAL A 317 15.05 -2.83 -16.83
C VAL A 317 16.27 -2.21 -17.49
N GLY A 318 17.31 -1.96 -16.70
CA GLY A 318 18.55 -1.35 -17.19
C GLY A 318 18.41 0.11 -17.66
N LYS A 319 17.25 0.73 -17.49
CA LYS A 319 16.95 2.12 -17.84
C LYS A 319 16.62 2.92 -16.58
N THR A 320 17.55 2.90 -15.65
CA THR A 320 17.50 3.68 -14.41
C THR A 320 18.53 4.79 -14.47
N GLN A 321 18.17 5.95 -13.96
CA GLN A 321 19.12 7.04 -13.75
C GLN A 321 19.17 7.34 -12.28
N PHE A 322 20.29 6.99 -11.65
CA PHE A 322 20.54 7.23 -10.23
C PHE A 322 21.33 8.52 -10.04
N ILE A 323 20.89 9.35 -9.09
CA ILE A 323 21.55 10.60 -8.72
C ILE A 323 21.59 10.68 -7.19
N ASP A 324 22.81 10.71 -6.62
CA ASP A 324 23.02 10.97 -5.20
C ASP A 324 23.18 12.48 -4.97
N LEU A 325 22.19 13.08 -4.35
CA LEU A 325 22.06 14.52 -4.15
C LEU A 325 22.48 14.91 -2.73
N PRO A 326 23.08 16.10 -2.56
CA PRO A 326 23.46 16.59 -1.24
C PRO A 326 22.25 16.94 -0.36
N LYS A 327 21.10 17.26 -0.98
CA LYS A 327 19.85 17.67 -0.33
C LYS A 327 18.64 17.21 -1.15
N VAL A 328 17.46 17.36 -0.54
CA VAL A 328 16.16 17.13 -1.18
C VAL A 328 15.99 17.95 -2.46
N SER A 329 15.54 17.31 -3.54
CA SER A 329 15.24 18.02 -4.79
C SER A 329 13.88 18.72 -4.74
N PRO A 330 13.64 19.78 -5.54
CA PRO A 330 12.32 20.42 -5.62
C PRO A 330 11.17 19.43 -5.90
N MET A 331 11.36 18.46 -6.80
CA MET A 331 10.34 17.44 -7.10
C MET A 331 10.15 16.41 -5.97
N ALA A 332 11.12 16.27 -5.07
CA ALA A 332 11.05 15.36 -3.93
C ALA A 332 10.23 15.92 -2.77
N ILE A 333 10.23 17.24 -2.60
CA ILE A 333 9.61 17.92 -1.45
C ILE A 333 8.17 17.47 -1.22
N PRO A 334 7.26 17.44 -2.22
CA PRO A 334 5.88 17.04 -1.95
C PRO A 334 5.80 15.58 -1.53
N ILE A 335 6.56 14.66 -2.13
CA ILE A 335 6.55 13.22 -1.75
C ILE A 335 7.04 13.02 -0.32
N VAL A 336 8.09 13.74 0.09
CA VAL A 336 8.67 13.65 1.43
C VAL A 336 7.75 14.27 2.49
N LEU A 337 7.07 15.37 2.16
CA LEU A 337 6.17 16.08 3.08
C LEU A 337 4.75 15.49 3.14
N ASP A 338 4.30 14.81 2.08
CA ASP A 338 2.99 14.12 2.03
C ASP A 338 2.89 13.00 3.10
N VAL A 339 4.03 12.57 3.65
CA VAL A 339 4.16 11.69 4.82
C VAL A 339 3.41 12.23 6.06
N ARG A 340 3.02 13.51 6.10
CA ARG A 340 2.31 14.14 7.24
C ARG A 340 0.82 14.44 7.02
N SER A 341 0.25 14.21 5.84
CA SER A 341 -0.99 14.90 5.42
C SER A 341 -2.31 14.16 5.69
N GLU A 342 -2.37 13.19 6.61
CA GLU A 342 -3.64 12.51 6.93
C GLU A 342 -3.95 12.42 8.42
N GLN A 343 -4.35 13.57 9.00
CA GLN A 343 -5.15 13.61 10.22
C GLN A 343 -6.63 13.82 9.88
N VAL A 344 -7.50 12.91 10.34
CA VAL A 344 -8.95 12.98 10.13
C VAL A 344 -9.63 13.82 11.22
N LYS A 345 -10.40 14.81 10.74
CA LYS A 345 -11.57 15.53 11.31
C LYS A 345 -11.71 15.58 12.85
N GLY A 346 -11.44 16.77 13.39
CA GLY A 346 -11.84 17.16 14.75
C GLY A 346 -11.33 18.51 15.27
N ALA A 347 -10.38 19.17 14.60
CA ALA A 347 -9.88 20.49 15.02
C ALA A 347 -9.35 21.27 13.80
N GLY A 348 -10.18 22.14 13.22
CA GLY A 348 -9.82 22.91 12.03
C GLY A 348 -8.60 23.82 12.22
N GLU A 349 -8.41 24.33 13.44
CA GLU A 349 -7.28 25.21 13.77
C GLU A 349 -5.94 24.46 13.82
N GLN A 350 -5.91 23.27 14.41
CA GLN A 350 -4.70 22.44 14.44
C GLN A 350 -4.31 21.97 13.03
N ALA A 351 -5.29 21.59 12.21
CA ALA A 351 -5.02 21.20 10.82
C ALA A 351 -4.45 22.36 9.98
N LEU A 352 -4.93 23.59 10.20
CA LEU A 352 -4.39 24.78 9.54
C LEU A 352 -2.97 25.11 10.00
N LEU A 353 -2.68 24.97 11.30
CA LEU A 353 -1.33 25.16 11.85
C LEU A 353 -0.34 24.12 11.31
N ASP A 354 -0.75 22.85 11.25
CA ASP A 354 0.06 21.77 10.70
C ASP A 354 0.33 22.00 9.20
N GLN A 355 -0.69 22.44 8.45
CA GLN A 355 -0.54 22.78 7.03
C GLN A 355 0.38 23.99 6.83
N ALA A 356 0.27 25.03 7.65
CA ALA A 356 1.16 26.18 7.60
C ALA A 356 2.62 25.80 7.93
N ALA A 357 2.83 24.91 8.91
CA ALA A 357 4.15 24.39 9.24
C ALA A 357 4.77 23.59 8.10
N LEU A 358 3.95 22.80 7.37
CA LEU A 358 4.40 22.07 6.17
C LEU A 358 4.81 23.02 5.05
N TYR A 359 4.06 24.09 4.81
CA TYR A 359 4.44 25.09 3.80
C TYR A 359 5.73 25.82 4.17
N ALA A 360 5.90 26.20 5.43
CA ALA A 360 7.14 26.83 5.90
C ALA A 360 8.35 25.88 5.76
N GLU A 361 8.17 24.60 6.07
CA GLU A 361 9.21 23.59 5.87
C GLU A 361 9.55 23.41 4.38
N ALA A 362 8.54 23.38 3.50
CA ALA A 362 8.73 23.29 2.05
C ALA A 362 9.50 24.49 1.48
N GLU A 363 9.14 25.72 1.87
CA GLU A 363 9.83 26.93 1.44
C GLU A 363 11.28 26.94 1.91
N SER A 364 11.55 26.59 3.18
CA SER A 364 12.91 26.46 3.68
C SER A 364 13.74 25.46 2.87
N MET A 365 13.16 24.35 2.46
CA MET A 365 13.84 23.35 1.63
C MET A 365 14.14 23.88 0.22
N LEU A 366 13.24 24.67 -0.37
CA LEU A 366 13.46 25.32 -1.66
C LEU A 366 14.54 26.41 -1.59
N ASP A 367 14.57 27.18 -0.50
CA ASP A 367 15.60 28.21 -0.29
C ASP A 367 16.99 27.60 -0.12
N GLU A 368 17.11 26.47 0.58
CA GLU A 368 18.38 25.71 0.65
C GLU A 368 18.84 25.27 -0.74
N VAL A 369 17.94 24.80 -1.60
CA VAL A 369 18.25 24.44 -2.99
C VAL A 369 18.71 25.67 -3.78
N ARG A 370 18.03 26.81 -3.63
CA ARG A 370 18.41 28.08 -4.29
C ARG A 370 19.81 28.52 -3.86
N ALA A 371 20.13 28.46 -2.57
CA ALA A 371 21.44 28.84 -2.04
C ALA A 371 22.57 27.93 -2.56
N LEU A 372 22.31 26.62 -2.67
CA LEU A 372 23.27 25.68 -3.25
C LEU A 372 23.53 25.97 -4.75
N LEU A 373 22.50 26.39 -5.48
CA LEU A 373 22.64 26.75 -6.89
C LEU A 373 23.33 28.10 -7.11
N SER A 374 23.19 29.06 -6.17
CA SER A 374 23.88 30.35 -6.24
C SER A 374 25.35 30.30 -5.82
N GLY A 375 25.78 29.21 -5.15
CA GLY A 375 27.14 29.03 -4.67
C GLY A 375 27.42 29.67 -3.31
N ASP A 376 26.39 30.08 -2.57
CA ASP A 376 26.50 30.70 -1.23
C ASP A 376 26.47 29.66 -0.07
N GLY A 377 26.90 28.41 -0.35
CA GLY A 377 26.84 27.27 0.57
C GLY A 377 28.07 27.06 1.45
#